data_AF-A0A7C9D5A2-F1
#
_entry.id   AF-A0A7C9D5A2-F1
#
_cell.length_a   1.000
_cell.length_b   1.000
_cell.length_c   1.000
_cell.angle_alpha   90.00
_cell.angle_beta   90.00
_cell.angle_gamma   90.00
#
_symmetry.space_group_name_H-M   'P 1'
#
loop_
_entity.id
_entity.type
_entity.pdbx_description
1 polymer ?
#
loop_
_entity_poly.entity_id
_entity_poly.type
_entity_poly.pdbx_seq_one_letter_code
_entity_poly.pdbx_strand_id
1 'polypeptide(L)'
;YEIHQMYENSFQTLSDRMFKDTPWPSVDAIASYVDNDHVFCLLYREMWFRHLYARLQPTLKQRMDSWDNYCSLFQVVLHGVVNMQLPNQWLWDMVDEFVYQFQSFCQYRAKMKTKTEQ
;
A
#
# COMPACT_ATOMS: atom_id res chain seq x y z
N TYR A 1 13.55 4.41 15.65
CA TYR A 1 12.69 5.46 16.23
C TYR A 1 12.20 6.41 15.14
N GLU A 2 13.08 6.91 14.27
CA GLU A 2 12.70 7.82 13.16
C GLU A 2 11.67 7.21 12.18
N ILE A 3 11.89 5.99 11.66
CA ILE A 3 10.94 5.35 10.72
C ILE A 3 9.53 5.21 11.32
N HIS A 4 9.46 4.85 12.61
CA HIS A 4 8.19 4.72 13.32
C HIS A 4 7.47 6.08 13.45
N GLN A 5 8.20 7.14 13.82
CA GLN A 5 7.66 8.50 13.89
C GLN A 5 7.25 9.04 12.50
N MET A 6 8.00 8.69 11.46
CA MET A 6 7.66 9.06 10.08
C MET A 6 6.37 8.39 9.63
N TYR A 7 6.22 7.08 9.89
CA TYR A 7 5.02 6.30 9.55
C TYR A 7 3.78 6.77 10.32
N GLU A 8 3.84 6.82 11.65
CA GLU A 8 2.64 7.10 12.46
C GLU A 8 2.20 8.56 12.42
N ASN A 9 3.15 9.49 12.51
CA ASN A 9 2.82 10.90 12.77
C ASN A 9 3.05 11.77 11.54
N SER A 10 4.23 11.65 10.93
CA SER A 10 4.63 12.58 9.85
C SER A 10 3.83 12.33 8.58
N PHE A 11 3.67 11.06 8.19
CA PHE A 11 2.90 10.70 7.01
C PHE A 11 1.44 11.12 7.11
N GLN A 12 0.80 10.88 8.26
CA GLN A 12 -0.58 11.29 8.48
C GLN A 12 -0.72 12.82 8.44
N THR A 13 0.19 13.53 9.13
CA THR A 13 0.19 15.00 9.16
C THR A 13 0.39 15.61 7.76
N LEU A 14 1.32 15.07 6.96
CA LEU A 14 1.56 15.53 5.59
C LEU A 14 0.37 15.21 4.67
N SER A 15 -0.20 14.01 4.81
CA SER A 15 -1.40 13.59 4.08
C SER A 15 -2.56 14.55 4.34
N ASP A 16 -2.79 14.93 5.60
CA ASP A 16 -3.87 15.85 5.98
C ASP A 16 -3.64 17.29 5.52
N ARG A 17 -2.38 17.76 5.53
CA ARG A 17 -2.05 19.15 5.16
C ARG A 17 -1.96 19.37 3.66
N MET A 18 -1.36 18.44 2.93
CA MET A 18 -0.93 18.65 1.53
C MET A 18 -1.67 17.75 0.53
N PHE A 19 -2.20 16.60 0.96
CA PHE A 19 -2.77 15.58 0.07
C PHE A 19 -4.17 15.14 0.52
N LYS A 20 -4.96 16.07 1.06
CA LYS A 20 -6.27 15.76 1.64
C LYS A 20 -7.24 15.11 0.65
N ASP A 21 -7.32 15.69 -0.54
CA ASP A 21 -8.26 15.30 -1.62
C ASP A 21 -7.53 14.83 -2.89
N THR A 22 -6.20 14.71 -2.82
CA THR A 22 -5.34 14.30 -3.93
C THR A 22 -4.45 13.13 -3.51
N PRO A 23 -4.06 12.25 -4.43
CA PRO A 23 -3.05 11.24 -4.13
C PRO A 23 -1.70 11.89 -3.87
N TRP A 24 -0.83 11.16 -3.16
CA TRP A 24 0.59 11.48 -3.08
C TRP A 24 1.25 11.38 -4.49
N PRO A 25 2.45 11.95 -4.69
CA PRO A 25 3.21 11.75 -5.91
C PRO A 25 3.36 10.27 -6.28
N SER A 26 3.45 9.96 -7.57
CA SER A 26 3.69 8.59 -8.00
C SER A 26 5.11 8.14 -7.62
N VAL A 27 5.30 6.83 -7.50
CA VAL A 27 6.62 6.24 -7.21
C VAL A 27 7.64 6.67 -8.26
N ASP A 28 7.26 6.72 -9.53
CA ASP A 28 8.14 7.13 -10.63
C ASP A 28 8.62 8.58 -10.49
N ALA A 29 7.81 9.45 -9.88
CA ALA A 29 8.17 10.84 -9.63
C ALA A 29 9.20 10.98 -8.49
N ILE A 30 9.28 9.98 -7.58
CA ILE A 30 10.18 10.04 -6.42
C ILE A 30 11.40 9.11 -6.53
N ALA A 31 11.37 8.12 -7.44
CA ALA A 31 12.37 7.05 -7.53
C ALA A 31 13.80 7.58 -7.74
N SER A 32 13.97 8.63 -8.55
CA SER A 32 15.28 9.23 -8.82
C SER A 32 15.90 9.91 -7.60
N TYR A 33 15.10 10.32 -6.61
CA TYR A 33 15.60 10.97 -5.39
C TYR A 33 16.08 9.97 -4.34
N VAL A 34 15.82 8.68 -4.55
CA VAL A 34 16.18 7.57 -3.65
C VAL A 34 17.04 6.54 -4.37
N ASP A 35 17.82 6.98 -5.37
CA ASP A 35 18.71 6.14 -6.17
C ASP A 35 18.04 4.92 -6.81
N ASN A 36 16.73 4.99 -7.05
CA ASN A 36 15.88 3.89 -7.52
C ASN A 36 15.94 2.66 -6.59
N ASP A 37 16.11 2.86 -5.28
CA ASP A 37 16.07 1.79 -4.30
C ASP A 37 14.73 1.05 -4.38
N HIS A 38 14.80 -0.24 -4.73
CA HIS A 38 13.64 -1.05 -5.01
C HIS A 38 12.76 -1.26 -3.77
N VAL A 39 13.38 -1.47 -2.61
CA VAL A 39 12.67 -1.73 -1.35
C VAL A 39 11.94 -0.47 -0.89
N PHE A 40 12.61 0.67 -0.94
CA PHE A 40 12.00 1.97 -0.67
C PHE A 40 10.82 2.22 -1.61
N CYS A 41 10.98 1.98 -2.91
CA CYS A 41 9.91 2.18 -3.89
C CYS A 41 8.69 1.31 -3.61
N LEU A 42 8.88 0.04 -3.18
CA LEU A 42 7.79 -0.86 -2.79
C LEU A 42 7.06 -0.37 -1.53
N LEU A 43 7.82 0.04 -0.51
CA LEU A 43 7.26 0.58 0.75
C LEU A 43 6.52 1.89 0.52
N TYR A 44 7.08 2.79 -0.29
CA TYR A 44 6.42 4.04 -0.66
C TYR A 44 5.13 3.78 -1.43
N ARG A 45 5.14 2.83 -2.39
CA ARG A 45 3.95 2.43 -3.15
C ARG A 45 2.87 1.85 -2.24
N GLU A 46 3.25 1.07 -1.23
CA GLU A 46 2.34 0.55 -0.20
C GLU A 46 1.64 1.69 0.55
N MET A 47 2.41 2.65 1.06
CA MET A 47 1.85 3.82 1.76
C MET A 47 0.95 4.68 0.86
N TRP A 48 1.34 4.83 -0.41
CA TRP A 48 0.53 5.53 -1.41
C TRP A 48 -0.84 4.87 -1.59
N PHE A 49 -0.88 3.53 -1.73
CA PHE A 49 -2.13 2.80 -1.82
C PHE A 49 -2.93 2.90 -0.52
N ARG A 50 -2.30 2.77 0.64
CA ARG A 50 -2.97 2.93 1.94
C ARG A 50 -3.71 4.27 2.05
N HIS A 51 -3.08 5.37 1.63
CA HIS A 51 -3.75 6.68 1.54
C HIS A 51 -4.91 6.69 0.55
N LEU A 52 -4.72 6.09 -0.63
CA LEU A 52 -5.78 5.94 -1.63
C LEU A 52 -7.00 5.19 -1.07
N TYR A 53 -6.80 4.09 -0.34
CA TYR A 53 -7.89 3.34 0.29
C TYR A 53 -8.55 4.08 1.45
N ALA A 54 -7.78 4.84 2.23
CA ALA A 54 -8.29 5.57 3.39
C ALA A 54 -9.13 6.80 3.02
N ARG A 55 -8.79 7.50 1.93
CA ARG A 55 -9.38 8.81 1.61
C ARG A 55 -10.13 8.88 0.29
N LEU A 56 -9.81 7.99 -0.63
CA LEU A 56 -10.30 8.04 -2.00
C LEU A 56 -11.01 6.72 -2.34
N GLN A 57 -11.56 6.63 -3.55
CA GLN A 57 -12.19 5.42 -4.03
C GLN A 57 -11.31 4.75 -5.09
N PRO A 58 -10.63 3.63 -4.77
CA PRO A 58 -9.73 2.99 -5.72
C PRO A 58 -10.51 2.35 -6.88
N THR A 59 -10.04 2.63 -8.10
CA THR A 59 -10.50 1.98 -9.32
C THR A 59 -10.12 0.49 -9.34
N LEU A 60 -10.77 -0.32 -10.19
CA LEU A 60 -10.44 -1.75 -10.31
C LEU A 60 -8.96 -1.97 -10.67
N LYS A 61 -8.41 -1.17 -11.58
CA LYS A 61 -6.99 -1.25 -11.95
C LYS A 61 -6.09 -0.99 -10.75
N GLN A 62 -6.36 0.07 -9.98
CA GLN A 62 -5.58 0.39 -8.79
C GLN A 62 -5.66 -0.70 -7.71
N ARG A 63 -6.80 -1.41 -7.60
CA ARG A 63 -6.92 -2.57 -6.70
C ARG A 63 -6.02 -3.72 -7.14
N MET A 64 -5.93 -3.98 -8.45
CA MET A 64 -5.02 -5.00 -8.99
C MET A 64 -3.55 -4.58 -8.79
N ASP A 65 -3.22 -3.34 -9.11
CA ASP A 65 -1.85 -2.80 -8.95
C ASP A 65 -1.42 -2.80 -7.46
N SER A 66 -2.34 -2.52 -6.54
CA SER A 66 -2.12 -2.62 -5.08
C SER A 66 -1.84 -4.06 -4.64
N TRP A 67 -2.62 -5.00 -5.13
CA TRP A 67 -2.43 -6.42 -4.85
C TRP A 67 -1.05 -6.91 -5.31
N ASP A 68 -0.68 -6.58 -6.55
CA ASP A 68 0.63 -6.94 -7.11
C ASP A 68 1.79 -6.31 -6.31
N ASN A 69 1.59 -5.09 -5.80
CA ASN A 69 2.55 -4.45 -4.90
C ASN A 69 2.72 -5.23 -3.59
N TYR A 70 1.63 -5.64 -2.94
CA TYR A 70 1.73 -6.45 -1.71
C TYR A 70 2.37 -7.81 -1.96
N CYS A 71 2.05 -8.49 -3.07
CA CYS A 71 2.72 -9.74 -3.44
C CYS A 71 4.23 -9.55 -3.61
N SER A 72 4.64 -8.49 -4.31
CA SER A 72 6.06 -8.16 -4.51
C SER A 72 6.75 -7.79 -3.18
N LEU A 73 6.08 -7.00 -2.35
CA LEU A 73 6.56 -6.60 -1.04
C LEU A 73 6.78 -7.81 -0.13
N PHE A 74 5.80 -8.71 0.00
CA PHE A 74 5.97 -9.91 0.82
C PHE A 74 7.01 -10.87 0.25
N GLN A 75 7.13 -10.99 -1.07
CA GLN A 75 8.21 -11.76 -1.68
C GLN A 75 9.59 -11.24 -1.25
N VAL A 76 9.79 -9.92 -1.27
CA VAL A 76 11.04 -9.29 -0.83
C VAL A 76 11.24 -9.43 0.67
N VAL A 77 10.20 -9.20 1.48
CA VAL A 77 10.29 -9.28 2.95
C VAL A 77 10.56 -10.70 3.45
N LEU A 78 9.96 -11.71 2.82
CA LEU A 78 10.10 -13.11 3.26
C LEU A 78 11.34 -13.80 2.70
N HIS A 79 11.77 -13.46 1.48
CA HIS A 79 12.86 -14.18 0.80
C HIS A 79 14.14 -13.34 0.65
N GLY A 80 14.05 -12.01 0.81
CA GLY A 80 15.17 -11.11 0.69
C GLY A 80 15.95 -10.95 1.99
N VAL A 81 17.26 -10.73 1.89
CA VAL A 81 18.08 -10.22 2.99
C VAL A 81 17.75 -8.73 3.13
N VAL A 82 16.60 -8.43 3.73
CA VAL A 82 16.21 -7.05 4.00
C VAL A 82 17.00 -6.57 5.21
N ASN A 83 18.04 -5.77 4.97
CA ASN A 83 18.83 -5.10 6.02
C ASN A 83 18.06 -3.89 6.61
N MET A 84 16.76 -4.05 6.87
CA MET A 84 15.90 -3.00 7.41
C MET A 84 14.99 -3.58 8.49
N GLN A 85 14.92 -2.91 9.64
CA GLN A 85 13.96 -3.23 10.69
C GLN A 85 12.74 -2.33 10.54
N LEU A 86 11.64 -2.91 10.03
CA LEU A 86 10.35 -2.22 9.98
C LEU A 86 9.69 -2.23 11.37
N PRO A 87 8.98 -1.16 11.77
CA PRO A 87 8.19 -1.16 12.99
C PRO A 87 7.13 -2.27 12.98
N ASN A 88 6.98 -2.96 14.12
CA ASN A 88 6.01 -4.07 14.26
C ASN A 88 4.58 -3.65 13.91
N GLN A 89 4.17 -2.44 14.30
CA GLN A 89 2.83 -1.93 13.98
C GLN A 89 2.61 -1.83 12.46
N TRP A 90 3.59 -1.30 11.73
CA TRP A 90 3.48 -1.17 10.27
C TRP A 90 3.42 -2.55 9.60
N LEU A 91 4.15 -3.54 10.11
CA LEU A 91 4.06 -4.93 9.62
C LEU A 91 2.66 -5.52 9.83
N TRP A 92 2.07 -5.32 11.01
CA TRP A 92 0.69 -5.75 11.28
C TRP A 92 -0.30 -5.08 10.34
N ASP A 93 -0.18 -3.76 10.19
CA ASP A 93 -1.01 -2.98 9.30
C ASP A 93 -0.92 -3.44 7.84
N MET A 94 0.26 -3.90 7.37
CA MET A 94 0.44 -4.47 6.03
C MET A 94 -0.28 -5.81 5.89
N VAL A 95 -0.19 -6.68 6.91
CA VAL A 95 -0.84 -8.01 6.90
C VAL A 95 -2.36 -7.85 6.93
N ASP A 96 -2.89 -6.97 7.77
CA ASP A 96 -4.33 -6.71 7.88
C ASP A 96 -4.90 -6.17 6.56
N GLU A 97 -4.22 -5.21 5.94
CA GLU A 97 -4.62 -4.65 4.65
C GLU A 97 -4.58 -5.72 3.54
N PHE A 98 -3.57 -6.58 3.53
CA PHE A 98 -3.46 -7.69 2.58
C PHE A 98 -4.64 -8.67 2.68
N VAL A 99 -4.99 -9.08 3.91
CA VAL A 99 -6.14 -9.95 4.17
C VAL A 99 -7.44 -9.26 3.79
N TYR A 100 -7.58 -7.97 4.10
CA TYR A 100 -8.74 -7.17 3.72
C TYR A 100 -8.93 -7.12 2.20
N GLN A 101 -7.88 -6.83 1.42
CA GLN A 101 -7.96 -6.79 -0.04
C GLN A 101 -8.38 -8.14 -0.63
N PHE A 102 -7.81 -9.24 -0.11
CA PHE A 102 -8.18 -10.59 -0.53
C PHE A 102 -9.67 -10.89 -0.26
N GLN A 103 -10.14 -10.61 0.96
CA GLN A 103 -11.54 -10.84 1.33
C GLN A 103 -12.49 -9.98 0.50
N SER A 104 -12.16 -8.70 0.32
CA SER A 104 -12.93 -7.75 -0.49
C SER A 104 -13.09 -8.25 -1.94
N PHE A 105 -12.02 -8.80 -2.52
CA PHE A 105 -12.05 -9.36 -3.86
C PHE A 105 -12.87 -10.66 -3.96
N CYS A 106 -12.75 -11.55 -2.97
CA CYS A 106 -13.58 -12.76 -2.88
C CYS A 106 -15.08 -12.40 -2.83
N GLN A 107 -15.46 -11.41 -2.03
CA GLN A 107 -16.84 -10.92 -1.95
C GLN A 107 -17.31 -10.28 -3.26
N TYR A 108 -16.45 -9.50 -3.92
CA TYR A 108 -16.75 -8.93 -5.24
C TYR A 108 -17.08 -10.02 -6.27
N ARG A 109 -16.24 -11.06 -6.36
CA ARG A 109 -16.46 -12.21 -7.25
C ARG A 109 -17.75 -12.96 -6.93
N ALA A 110 -18.06 -13.18 -5.64
CA ALA A 110 -19.30 -13.83 -5.23
C ALA A 110 -20.54 -13.05 -5.69
N LYS A 111 -20.55 -11.73 -5.49
CA LYS A 111 -21.65 -10.85 -5.95
C LYS A 111 -21.82 -10.85 -7.47
N MET A 112 -20.73 -10.97 -8.24
CA MET A 112 -20.82 -11.06 -9.69
C MET A 112 -21.43 -12.38 -10.17
N LYS A 113 -21.08 -13.51 -9.54
CA LYS A 113 -21.69 -14.81 -9.86
C LYS A 113 -23.21 -14.77 -9.71
N THR A 114 -23.71 -14.18 -8.62
CA THR A 114 -25.15 -14.04 -8.37
C THR A 114 -25.86 -13.17 -9.42
N LYS A 115 -25.18 -12.19 -10.03
CA LYS A 115 -25.77 -11.34 -11.07
C LYS A 115 -25.85 -12.00 -12.44
N THR A 116 -24.99 -12.97 -12.74
CA THR A 116 -25.00 -13.70 -14.02
C THR A 116 -26.02 -14.85 -14.03
N GLU A 117 -26.50 -15.26 -12.85
CA GLU A 117 -27.50 -16.32 -12.67
C GLU A 117 -28.96 -15.78 -12.64
N GLN A 118 -29.16 -14.47 -12.83
CA GLN A 118 -30.46 -13.82 -13.04
C GLN A 118 -30.60 -13.35 -14.49
#